data_AF-A0A3A8IUR6-F1
#
_entry.id   AF-A0A3A8IUR6-F1
#
_cell.length_a   1.000
_cell.length_b   1.000
_cell.length_c   1.000
_cell.angle_alpha   90.00
_cell.angle_beta   90.00
_cell.angle_gamma   90.00
#
_symmetry.space_group_name_H-M   'P 1'
#
loop_
_entity.id
_entity.type
_entity.pdbx_description
1 polymer ?
#
loop_
_entity_poly.entity_id
_entity_poly.type
_entity_poly.pdbx_seq_one_letter_code
_entity_poly.pdbx_strand_id
1 'polypeptide(L)'
;MPRTTFHFMSLSFLAMSGLLLISGCDGGDRLSASAAHQTSFASDVSALYADTTSIWNSPVISVCWENPTVASVTERGWVENAANSTWGSVSRVNFTGWSTCTSTSRGIRIRIADTGPHVKGLGRRLDGYVNGMELNFTFANWSPSCQFQREFCIRAIAVHEFGHALGFAHEQNRPDRPSTCTEPAQGSYGNLMIGAWDLQSVMNYCNPDWNGNGELSATDIEGVVQLYGRRLWSRDFCYSQTWRVEQHPRTLADVNGDGLADIVGFSHRGAEVALSTGTGFTASQLWLANFGYNQTWRVELHPRTLADVNGDGLADIVGFSHRGVEVALSTGTGFTASRLWLAKFGYNQTWRVEQHPRTLADVNGDGLADVVGFSNWGVEVALSTGTGFTDSRLWLAKFGYNQTWRVEQHPRTLADVNGDGRADVVGFSNWGVEVALSTGTGFTAPRLWLAKFGYNQTWRVEQHPRTLADVNGDGLADVVGFSNWGVEVALSTGTGFTDSRLWLADYGYNQTWRVEQHPRTLSDVNGDGLADIVGFGHWGVDVSLSAGSGFDSNQVSLANSIDDNHVGSGWIE
;
A
#
# COMPACT_ATOMS: atom_id res chain seq x y z
N MET A 1 -16.93 -18.39 -57.62
CA MET A 1 -18.12 -18.10 -58.47
C MET A 1 -19.35 -17.90 -57.56
N PRO A 2 -20.44 -17.27 -58.02
CA PRO A 2 -21.41 -16.61 -57.12
C PRO A 2 -22.86 -17.17 -57.19
N ARG A 3 -23.77 -16.57 -56.40
CA ARG A 3 -25.27 -16.60 -56.50
C ARG A 3 -25.95 -17.91 -56.00
N THR A 4 -27.21 -17.95 -55.51
CA THR A 4 -28.29 -16.91 -55.39
C THR A 4 -29.33 -17.23 -54.28
N THR A 5 -30.11 -16.19 -53.91
CA THR A 5 -31.50 -16.07 -53.33
C THR A 5 -32.42 -17.31 -53.22
N PHE A 6 -33.48 -17.38 -52.37
CA PHE A 6 -34.48 -16.39 -51.86
C PHE A 6 -34.87 -16.68 -50.37
N HIS A 7 -35.56 -15.86 -49.54
CA HIS A 7 -36.38 -14.62 -49.60
C HIS A 7 -37.93 -14.80 -49.46
N PHE A 8 -38.64 -13.74 -49.03
CA PHE A 8 -40.04 -13.60 -48.50
C PHE A 8 -40.27 -14.07 -47.04
N MET A 9 -40.95 -13.39 -46.08
CA MET A 9 -41.65 -12.08 -45.91
C MET A 9 -43.18 -12.14 -45.69
N SER A 10 -43.64 -11.90 -44.44
CA SER A 10 -44.93 -11.30 -43.97
C SER A 10 -45.06 -11.47 -42.44
N LEU A 11 -45.95 -10.83 -41.66
CA LEU A 11 -46.44 -9.43 -41.56
C LEU A 11 -47.44 -9.40 -40.35
N SER A 12 -47.08 -8.69 -39.27
CA SER A 12 -47.93 -7.84 -38.39
C SER A 12 -49.22 -8.28 -37.63
N PHE A 13 -49.32 -7.73 -36.40
CA PHE A 13 -50.47 -7.08 -35.70
C PHE A 13 -51.41 -7.79 -34.67
N LEU A 14 -51.58 -7.10 -33.52
CA LEU A 14 -52.70 -7.04 -32.53
C LEU A 14 -53.21 -8.36 -31.84
N ALA A 15 -53.96 -8.35 -30.72
CA ALA A 15 -53.95 -7.60 -29.44
C ALA A 15 -55.05 -8.12 -28.46
N MET A 16 -55.00 -7.68 -27.18
CA MET A 16 -56.11 -7.57 -26.19
C MET A 16 -56.70 -8.79 -25.42
N SER A 17 -56.58 -8.71 -24.08
CA SER A 17 -57.67 -8.76 -23.05
C SER A 17 -58.24 -10.07 -22.45
N GLY A 18 -58.55 -10.02 -21.14
CA GLY A 18 -59.29 -11.02 -20.31
C GLY A 18 -58.40 -11.83 -19.34
N LEU A 19 -58.32 -11.68 -18.00
CA LEU A 19 -59.09 -11.06 -16.88
C LEU A 19 -60.01 -12.04 -16.07
N LEU A 20 -59.94 -11.98 -14.71
CA LEU A 20 -60.86 -12.55 -13.66
C LEU A 20 -60.78 -14.10 -13.35
N LEU A 21 -60.99 -14.68 -12.14
CA LEU A 21 -61.44 -14.25 -10.76
C LEU A 21 -60.84 -15.10 -9.57
N ILE A 22 -60.45 -14.41 -8.47
CA ILE A 22 -60.70 -14.62 -7.00
C ILE A 22 -60.68 -16.00 -6.28
N SER A 23 -59.85 -16.12 -5.22
CA SER A 23 -60.25 -16.28 -3.76
C SER A 23 -59.02 -16.51 -2.85
N GLY A 24 -58.96 -16.12 -1.56
CA GLY A 24 -59.85 -15.28 -0.74
C GLY A 24 -59.45 -15.27 0.76
N CYS A 25 -59.98 -14.30 1.54
CA CYS A 25 -59.87 -14.13 3.02
C CYS A 25 -58.54 -13.63 3.62
N ASP A 26 -58.52 -12.81 4.69
CA ASP A 26 -59.49 -11.79 5.15
C ASP A 26 -58.80 -10.82 6.16
N GLY A 27 -59.45 -9.70 6.48
CA GLY A 27 -59.06 -8.77 7.54
C GLY A 27 -58.50 -7.45 7.02
N GLY A 28 -59.14 -6.34 7.36
CA GLY A 28 -58.65 -5.01 7.04
C GLY A 28 -59.27 -3.95 7.94
N ASP A 29 -58.73 -2.74 7.89
CA ASP A 29 -59.41 -1.54 8.36
C ASP A 29 -58.94 -0.30 7.60
N ARG A 30 -59.73 0.79 7.62
CA ARG A 30 -59.45 2.02 6.86
C ARG A 30 -59.01 3.17 7.76
N LEU A 31 -57.79 3.68 7.61
CA LEU A 31 -57.49 5.07 7.98
C LEU A 31 -56.53 5.79 7.01
N SER A 32 -56.68 7.11 7.03
CA SER A 32 -55.96 8.18 6.33
C SER A 32 -54.52 7.91 5.87
N ALA A 33 -54.20 8.36 4.65
CA ALA A 33 -52.83 8.63 4.25
C ALA A 33 -52.23 9.78 5.08
N SER A 34 -51.16 9.49 5.81
CA SER A 34 -50.22 10.48 6.37
C SER A 34 -48.84 10.22 5.78
N ALA A 35 -48.07 11.27 5.50
CA ALA A 35 -46.76 11.11 4.87
C ALA A 35 -45.82 10.25 5.74
N ALA A 36 -45.32 9.15 5.17
CA ALA A 36 -44.30 8.35 5.82
C ALA A 36 -43.00 9.18 5.91
N HIS A 37 -42.59 9.49 7.13
CA HIS A 37 -41.37 10.25 7.39
C HIS A 37 -40.16 9.41 6.97
N GLN A 38 -39.48 9.80 5.89
CA GLN A 38 -38.21 9.17 5.52
C GLN A 38 -37.18 9.47 6.61
N THR A 39 -36.93 8.49 7.47
CA THR A 39 -35.77 8.48 8.36
C THR A 39 -34.53 8.29 7.50
N SER A 40 -33.97 9.40 7.02
CA SER A 40 -32.65 9.44 6.41
C SER A 40 -31.64 8.97 7.45
N PHE A 41 -31.02 7.81 7.24
CA PHE A 41 -29.75 7.50 7.87
C PHE A 41 -28.72 8.46 7.27
N ALA A 42 -28.45 9.55 7.99
CA ALA A 42 -27.35 10.43 7.66
C ALA A 42 -26.04 9.67 7.91
N SER A 43 -25.27 9.44 6.85
CA SER A 43 -23.84 9.14 6.97
C SER A 43 -23.15 10.42 7.45
N ASP A 44 -22.85 10.48 8.74
CA ASP A 44 -22.26 11.65 9.41
C ASP A 44 -20.73 11.64 9.23
N VAL A 45 -20.13 12.72 8.73
CA VAL A 45 -18.72 12.75 8.26
C VAL A 45 -18.02 14.09 8.55
N SER A 46 -17.59 14.25 9.82
CA SER A 46 -16.25 14.71 10.31
C SER A 46 -15.45 15.84 9.61
N ALA A 47 -14.74 16.73 10.34
CA ALA A 47 -13.92 17.86 9.80
C ALA A 47 -12.55 18.20 10.44
N LEU A 48 -11.71 18.91 9.66
CA LEU A 48 -10.56 19.70 10.14
C LEU A 48 -10.25 20.94 9.27
N TYR A 49 -9.73 22.03 9.84
CA TYR A 49 -9.33 23.26 9.12
C TYR A 49 -7.81 23.40 8.94
N ALA A 50 -7.32 23.52 7.69
CA ALA A 50 -5.88 23.54 7.37
C ALA A 50 -5.45 24.71 6.46
N ASP A 51 -4.20 25.19 6.61
CA ASP A 51 -3.54 26.11 5.67
C ASP A 51 -2.53 25.38 4.78
N THR A 52 -2.99 25.03 3.57
CA THR A 52 -2.20 24.35 2.52
C THR A 52 -0.97 25.13 2.08
N THR A 53 -0.92 26.46 2.26
CA THR A 53 0.27 27.26 1.92
C THR A 53 1.38 27.16 2.97
N SER A 54 1.07 26.57 4.13
CA SER A 54 1.98 26.42 5.28
C SER A 54 2.60 25.03 5.42
N ILE A 55 2.11 24.02 4.69
CA ILE A 55 2.54 22.62 4.83
C ILE A 55 4.03 22.45 4.54
N TRP A 56 4.71 21.61 5.33
CA TRP A 56 6.15 21.37 5.16
C TRP A 56 6.44 20.62 3.86
N ASN A 57 7.46 21.06 3.13
CA ASN A 57 7.92 20.39 1.90
C ASN A 57 8.50 18.98 2.14
N SER A 58 8.62 18.57 3.41
CA SER A 58 9.17 17.30 3.88
C SER A 58 8.36 16.87 5.11
N PRO A 59 7.91 15.60 5.20
CA PRO A 59 7.28 15.07 6.42
C PRO A 59 8.31 14.85 7.54
N VAL A 60 9.61 14.79 7.22
CA VAL A 60 10.68 14.81 8.23
C VAL A 60 10.90 16.26 8.65
N ILE A 61 10.60 16.54 9.93
CA ILE A 61 10.64 17.87 10.53
C ILE A 61 11.64 17.81 11.70
N SER A 62 12.60 18.73 11.73
CA SER A 62 13.50 18.87 12.87
C SER A 62 12.83 19.64 14.01
N VAL A 63 13.12 19.24 15.24
CA VAL A 63 12.66 19.85 16.48
C VAL A 63 13.87 20.07 17.40
N CYS A 64 13.94 21.20 18.08
CA CYS A 64 14.96 21.46 19.08
C CYS A 64 14.46 22.34 20.23
N TRP A 65 15.16 22.30 21.36
CA TRP A 65 14.85 23.04 22.58
C TRP A 65 15.79 24.24 22.75
N GLU A 66 15.27 25.44 22.97
CA GLU A 66 16.10 26.65 23.09
C GLU A 66 16.67 26.87 24.49
N ASN A 67 15.96 26.43 25.53
CA ASN A 67 16.38 26.52 26.94
C ASN A 67 16.15 25.21 27.73
N PRO A 68 16.58 24.03 27.22
CA PRO A 68 16.45 22.78 27.96
C PRO A 68 17.32 22.81 29.23
N THR A 69 16.84 22.16 30.29
CA THR A 69 17.59 21.99 31.54
C THR A 69 17.58 20.52 31.94
N VAL A 70 18.44 20.14 32.89
CA VAL A 70 18.41 18.80 33.50
C VAL A 70 17.09 18.56 34.25
N ALA A 71 16.50 19.61 34.82
CA ALA A 71 15.23 19.55 35.53
C ALA A 71 14.02 19.36 34.60
N SER A 72 14.12 19.73 33.32
CA SER A 72 13.05 19.59 32.33
C SER A 72 13.17 18.37 31.41
N VAL A 73 13.98 17.36 31.78
CA VAL A 73 14.18 16.16 30.95
C VAL A 73 12.88 15.36 30.78
N THR A 74 12.14 15.15 31.86
CA THR A 74 10.90 14.34 31.87
C THR A 74 9.82 14.96 31.00
N GLU A 75 9.61 16.27 31.16
CA GLU A 75 8.57 17.04 30.47
C GLU A 75 8.85 17.17 28.97
N ARG A 76 10.13 17.36 28.59
CA ARG A 76 10.54 17.29 27.18
C ARG A 76 10.29 15.91 26.58
N GLY A 77 10.52 14.85 27.36
CA GLY A 77 10.18 13.47 26.99
C GLY A 77 8.67 13.24 26.82
N TRP A 78 7.82 13.87 27.64
CA TRP A 78 6.37 13.84 27.45
C TRP A 78 5.93 14.53 26.15
N VAL A 79 6.51 15.68 25.80
CA VAL A 79 6.24 16.38 24.53
C VAL A 79 6.71 15.56 23.33
N GLU A 80 7.93 15.03 23.38
CA GLU A 80 8.50 14.19 22.32
C GLU A 80 7.70 12.89 22.13
N ASN A 81 7.27 12.26 23.22
CA ASN A 81 6.41 11.09 23.15
C ASN A 81 5.03 11.45 22.58
N ALA A 82 4.37 12.49 23.07
CA ALA A 82 3.03 12.89 22.62
C ALA A 82 2.97 13.20 21.12
N ALA A 83 3.88 14.03 20.60
CA ALA A 83 3.89 14.41 19.18
C ALA A 83 4.14 13.22 18.24
N ASN A 84 4.96 12.24 18.68
CA ASN A 84 5.24 11.03 17.92
C ASN A 84 4.16 9.95 18.08
N SER A 85 3.48 9.87 19.24
CA SER A 85 2.41 8.89 19.49
C SER A 85 1.06 9.31 18.91
N THR A 86 0.86 10.60 18.59
CA THR A 86 -0.32 11.09 17.86
C THR A 86 -0.01 11.31 16.39
N TRP A 87 0.39 12.53 15.98
CA TRP A 87 0.56 12.90 14.58
C TRP A 87 1.56 12.01 13.82
N GLY A 88 2.68 11.64 14.47
CA GLY A 88 3.70 10.75 13.92
C GLY A 88 3.32 9.25 13.88
N SER A 89 2.23 8.83 14.57
CA SER A 89 1.82 7.42 14.64
C SER A 89 0.78 7.03 13.59
N VAL A 90 0.15 8.03 12.94
CA VAL A 90 -0.88 7.84 11.89
C VAL A 90 -0.45 8.33 10.51
N SER A 91 0.56 9.21 10.41
CA SER A 91 1.02 9.83 9.16
C SER A 91 2.50 9.57 8.86
N ARG A 92 3.01 10.02 7.71
CA ARG A 92 4.44 9.95 7.37
C ARG A 92 5.32 10.88 8.23
N VAL A 93 4.72 11.84 8.95
CA VAL A 93 5.40 12.85 9.77
C VAL A 93 6.45 12.20 10.68
N ASN A 94 7.61 12.84 10.82
CA ASN A 94 8.72 12.36 11.62
C ASN A 94 9.40 13.52 12.34
N PHE A 95 9.18 13.63 13.65
CA PHE A 95 9.80 14.67 14.47
C PHE A 95 11.17 14.20 14.95
N THR A 96 12.21 14.93 14.57
CA THR A 96 13.61 14.49 14.70
C THR A 96 14.48 15.51 15.43
N GLY A 97 15.65 15.10 15.94
CA GLY A 97 16.66 16.01 16.50
C GLY A 97 16.58 16.20 18.02
N TRP A 98 15.44 16.65 18.55
CA TRP A 98 15.03 16.78 19.97
C TRP A 98 16.08 17.28 20.99
N SER A 99 17.12 17.97 20.52
CA SER A 99 18.31 18.40 21.26
C SER A 99 18.35 19.91 21.42
N THR A 100 19.39 20.46 22.05
CA THR A 100 19.52 21.92 22.24
C THR A 100 19.67 22.64 20.89
N CYS A 101 18.85 23.66 20.64
CA CYS A 101 18.96 24.48 19.43
C CYS A 101 20.29 25.24 19.36
N THR A 102 20.83 25.38 18.15
CA THR A 102 21.91 26.32 17.83
C THR A 102 21.34 27.62 17.24
N SER A 103 22.20 28.59 16.94
CA SER A 103 21.83 29.78 16.15
C SER A 103 21.44 29.47 14.71
N THR A 104 21.76 28.27 14.20
CA THR A 104 21.45 27.82 12.82
C THR A 104 20.40 26.72 12.73
N SER A 105 19.90 26.19 13.87
CA SER A 105 18.85 25.16 13.88
C SER A 105 17.59 25.60 13.13
N ARG A 106 17.16 24.74 12.22
CA ARG A 106 15.94 24.80 11.41
C ARG A 106 14.83 23.93 12.02
N GLY A 107 13.64 23.97 11.43
CA GLY A 107 12.46 23.27 11.94
C GLY A 107 11.84 23.98 13.15
N ILE A 108 11.10 23.22 13.96
CA ILE A 108 10.37 23.70 15.14
C ILE A 108 11.35 23.97 16.29
N ARG A 109 11.38 25.21 16.79
CA ARG A 109 12.23 25.64 17.91
C ARG A 109 11.35 25.92 19.12
N ILE A 110 11.50 25.10 20.17
CA ILE A 110 10.63 25.13 21.35
C ILE A 110 11.33 25.83 22.52
N ARG A 111 10.68 26.85 23.06
CA ARG A 111 11.02 27.48 24.33
C ARG A 111 10.13 26.95 25.45
N ILE A 112 10.72 26.72 26.61
CA ILE A 112 10.01 26.41 27.85
C ILE A 112 9.81 27.74 28.60
N ALA A 113 8.56 28.13 28.89
CA ALA A 113 8.25 29.35 29.62
C ALA A 113 6.95 29.22 30.42
N ASP A 114 6.82 29.96 31.52
CA ASP A 114 5.61 29.96 32.35
C ASP A 114 4.55 30.95 31.81
N THR A 115 4.07 30.68 30.59
CA THR A 115 3.16 31.53 29.82
C THR A 115 1.94 30.72 29.36
N GLY A 116 1.03 31.35 28.62
CA GLY A 116 0.08 30.60 27.79
C GLY A 116 0.84 29.93 26.64
N PRO A 117 0.72 28.60 26.44
CA PRO A 117 1.29 27.92 25.27
C PRO A 117 0.80 28.52 23.96
N HIS A 118 1.65 28.49 22.92
CA HIS A 118 1.31 28.93 21.56
C HIS A 118 2.46 28.69 20.59
N VAL A 119 2.14 28.64 19.29
CA VAL A 119 3.10 28.86 18.18
C VAL A 119 3.08 30.31 17.66
N LYS A 120 4.15 30.72 16.96
CA LYS A 120 4.26 32.03 16.27
C LYS A 120 3.70 32.04 14.85
N GLY A 121 3.26 30.90 14.33
CA GLY A 121 2.69 30.76 12.99
C GLY A 121 2.43 29.29 12.63
N LEU A 122 1.62 29.06 11.60
CA LEU A 122 1.27 27.70 11.15
C LEU A 122 2.37 27.07 10.28
N GLY A 123 2.57 25.76 10.44
CA GLY A 123 3.39 24.93 9.55
C GLY A 123 4.86 25.38 9.42
N ARG A 124 5.40 25.27 8.19
CA ARG A 124 6.76 25.66 7.80
C ARG A 124 7.12 27.13 8.06
N ARG A 125 6.16 27.99 8.46
CA ARG A 125 6.45 29.36 8.90
C ARG A 125 7.23 29.40 10.22
N LEU A 126 7.25 28.27 10.95
CA LEU A 126 8.09 28.06 12.14
C LEU A 126 9.54 27.69 11.82
N ASP A 127 9.90 27.41 10.57
CA ASP A 127 11.21 26.85 10.19
C ASP A 127 12.39 27.78 10.55
N GLY A 128 13.05 27.48 11.67
CA GLY A 128 14.13 28.29 12.22
C GLY A 128 13.67 29.51 13.02
N TYR A 129 12.38 29.64 13.32
CA TYR A 129 11.81 30.77 14.05
C TYR A 129 12.17 30.70 15.55
N VAL A 130 12.94 31.68 16.06
CA VAL A 130 13.40 31.71 17.47
C VAL A 130 12.21 32.01 18.40
N ASN A 131 12.02 31.19 19.43
CA ASN A 131 10.80 31.05 20.24
C ASN A 131 9.55 30.74 19.38
N GLY A 132 9.71 29.93 18.32
CA GLY A 132 8.66 29.61 17.35
C GLY A 132 7.49 28.83 17.93
N MET A 133 7.75 27.97 18.93
CA MET A 133 6.76 27.35 19.79
C MET A 133 7.14 27.63 21.25
N GLU A 134 6.17 27.91 22.11
CA GLU A 134 6.38 28.12 23.53
C GLU A 134 5.46 27.19 24.34
N LEU A 135 6.05 26.39 25.23
CA LEU A 135 5.34 25.39 26.05
C LEU A 135 5.55 25.65 27.53
N ASN A 136 4.48 25.45 28.33
CA ASN A 136 4.51 25.63 29.78
C ASN A 136 4.62 24.28 30.50
N PHE A 137 5.60 24.16 31.40
CA PHE A 137 5.87 22.98 32.23
C PHE A 137 5.66 23.22 33.74
N THR A 138 5.30 24.44 34.13
CA THR A 138 5.22 24.92 35.52
C THR A 138 3.81 25.34 35.94
N PHE A 139 3.04 25.93 35.02
CA PHE A 139 1.65 26.38 35.24
C PHE A 139 1.49 27.28 36.48
N ALA A 140 2.44 28.17 36.77
CA ALA A 140 2.40 29.01 37.96
C ALA A 140 1.61 30.32 37.72
N ASN A 141 1.79 30.95 36.55
CA ASN A 141 1.08 32.16 36.15
C ASN A 141 -0.07 31.91 35.14
N TRP A 142 -0.14 30.73 34.53
CA TRP A 142 -1.19 30.37 33.56
C TRP A 142 -1.70 28.94 33.80
N SER A 143 -3.02 28.76 33.71
CA SER A 143 -3.78 27.55 34.06
C SER A 143 -3.30 26.81 35.33
N PRO A 144 -3.37 27.42 36.55
CA PRO A 144 -2.81 26.81 37.77
C PRO A 144 -3.41 25.45 38.18
N SER A 145 -4.60 25.11 37.69
CA SER A 145 -5.19 23.76 37.82
C SER A 145 -4.28 22.67 37.23
N CYS A 146 -3.53 22.96 36.16
CA CYS A 146 -2.60 22.02 35.53
C CYS A 146 -1.43 21.62 36.43
N GLN A 147 -1.14 22.31 37.54
CA GLN A 147 -0.15 21.83 38.51
C GLN A 147 -0.53 20.46 39.09
N PHE A 148 -1.82 20.16 39.22
CA PHE A 148 -2.32 18.89 39.77
C PHE A 148 -2.42 17.76 38.73
N GLN A 149 -2.36 18.08 37.43
CA GLN A 149 -2.46 17.12 36.31
C GLN A 149 -1.38 17.38 35.25
N ARG A 150 -0.15 17.64 35.73
CA ARG A 150 0.92 18.27 34.96
C ARG A 150 1.35 17.50 33.71
N GLU A 151 1.42 16.16 33.79
CA GLU A 151 1.75 15.32 32.61
C GLU A 151 0.63 15.41 31.55
N PHE A 152 -0.62 15.24 31.96
CA PHE A 152 -1.79 15.35 31.06
C PHE A 152 -1.82 16.71 30.35
N CYS A 153 -1.70 17.81 31.08
CA CYS A 153 -1.71 19.14 30.47
C CYS A 153 -0.55 19.32 29.47
N ILE A 154 0.67 18.90 29.82
CA ILE A 154 1.83 19.01 28.91
C ILE A 154 1.62 18.20 27.64
N ARG A 155 1.01 17.01 27.73
CA ARG A 155 0.70 16.16 26.58
C ARG A 155 -0.41 16.76 25.71
N ALA A 156 -1.56 17.12 26.28
CA ALA A 156 -2.69 17.68 25.53
C ALA A 156 -2.37 19.02 24.86
N ILE A 157 -1.58 19.87 25.53
CA ILE A 157 -1.02 21.09 24.94
C ILE A 157 -0.06 20.74 23.80
N ALA A 158 0.88 19.80 24.01
CA ALA A 158 1.83 19.43 22.96
C ALA A 158 1.13 18.93 21.69
N VAL A 159 0.11 18.09 21.80
CA VAL A 159 -0.64 17.59 20.64
C VAL A 159 -1.29 18.74 19.87
N HIS A 160 -1.94 19.68 20.56
CA HIS A 160 -2.54 20.88 19.97
C HIS A 160 -1.51 21.79 19.26
N GLU A 161 -0.42 22.17 19.95
CA GLU A 161 0.61 23.05 19.38
C GLU A 161 1.36 22.39 18.20
N PHE A 162 1.54 21.07 18.23
CA PHE A 162 2.08 20.34 17.09
C PHE A 162 1.10 20.24 15.91
N GLY A 163 -0.22 20.27 16.16
CA GLY A 163 -1.22 20.43 15.10
C GLY A 163 -1.07 21.77 14.37
N HIS A 164 -0.93 22.88 15.11
CA HIS A 164 -0.58 24.17 14.51
C HIS A 164 0.78 24.12 13.77
N ALA A 165 1.79 23.47 14.35
CA ALA A 165 3.10 23.30 13.72
C ALA A 165 3.08 22.40 12.46
N LEU A 166 2.00 21.63 12.23
CA LEU A 166 1.72 20.89 10.99
C LEU A 166 0.83 21.66 10.00
N GLY A 167 0.31 22.83 10.36
CA GLY A 167 -0.45 23.70 9.47
C GLY A 167 -1.95 23.78 9.75
N PHE A 168 -2.44 23.15 10.82
CA PHE A 168 -3.86 23.19 11.18
C PHE A 168 -4.21 24.50 11.89
N ALA A 169 -5.32 25.11 11.48
CA ALA A 169 -5.92 26.24 12.17
C ALA A 169 -6.84 25.76 13.30
N HIS A 170 -7.32 26.67 14.12
CA HIS A 170 -8.37 26.36 15.09
C HIS A 170 -9.66 25.93 14.40
N GLU A 171 -10.27 24.85 14.88
CA GLU A 171 -11.55 24.35 14.35
C GLU A 171 -12.70 25.32 14.69
N GLN A 172 -12.60 26.06 15.80
CA GLN A 172 -13.52 27.17 16.06
C GLN A 172 -13.31 28.42 15.18
N ASN A 173 -12.32 28.46 14.28
CA ASN A 173 -12.19 29.53 13.28
C ASN A 173 -12.98 29.26 11.98
N ARG A 174 -13.60 28.08 11.83
CA ARG A 174 -14.25 27.69 10.57
C ARG A 174 -15.53 28.49 10.26
N PRO A 175 -15.84 28.75 8.97
CA PRO A 175 -17.10 29.38 8.54
C PRO A 175 -18.38 28.57 8.79
N ASP A 176 -18.29 27.24 8.84
CA ASP A 176 -19.43 26.31 9.03
C ASP A 176 -19.68 25.92 10.51
N ARG A 177 -18.87 26.48 11.42
CA ARG A 177 -18.96 26.27 12.87
C ARG A 177 -20.38 26.49 13.41
N PRO A 178 -20.94 25.56 14.21
CA PRO A 178 -22.29 25.69 14.74
C PRO A 178 -22.38 26.78 15.81
N SER A 179 -23.56 27.39 15.94
CA SER A 179 -23.84 28.46 16.91
C SER A 179 -23.77 28.02 18.38
N THR A 180 -23.73 26.72 18.66
CA THR A 180 -23.46 26.14 19.98
C THR A 180 -22.00 26.34 20.41
N CYS A 181 -21.07 26.42 19.46
CA CYS A 181 -19.68 26.76 19.75
C CYS A 181 -19.56 28.28 19.89
N THR A 182 -19.43 28.77 21.13
CA THR A 182 -19.41 30.20 21.46
C THR A 182 -18.01 30.80 21.60
N GLU A 183 -16.95 29.98 21.61
CA GLU A 183 -15.58 30.49 21.77
C GLU A 183 -15.18 31.49 20.68
N PRO A 184 -14.38 32.52 20.98
CA PRO A 184 -13.91 33.45 19.96
C PRO A 184 -12.93 32.77 19.01
N ALA A 185 -12.91 33.21 17.75
CA ALA A 185 -11.88 32.80 16.80
C ALA A 185 -10.51 33.35 17.23
N GLN A 186 -9.44 32.55 17.12
CA GLN A 186 -8.10 32.88 17.61
C GLN A 186 -7.00 32.47 16.63
N GLY A 187 -5.95 33.29 16.51
CA GLY A 187 -4.79 32.99 15.66
C GLY A 187 -5.06 33.16 14.16
N SER A 188 -4.52 32.24 13.36
CA SER A 188 -4.66 32.25 11.89
C SER A 188 -5.81 31.37 11.40
N TYR A 189 -6.27 31.65 10.18
CA TYR A 189 -7.32 30.89 9.48
C TYR A 189 -6.68 29.93 8.48
N GLY A 190 -7.32 28.77 8.25
CA GLY A 190 -6.98 27.87 7.16
C GLY A 190 -7.49 28.36 5.80
N ASN A 191 -7.12 27.66 4.74
CA ASN A 191 -7.64 27.85 3.38
C ASN A 191 -8.25 26.58 2.77
N LEU A 192 -8.14 25.43 3.44
CA LEU A 192 -8.78 24.17 3.10
C LEU A 192 -9.63 23.70 4.29
N MET A 193 -10.91 23.47 4.05
CA MET A 193 -11.76 22.69 4.95
C MET A 193 -11.72 21.24 4.48
N ILE A 194 -11.27 20.37 5.35
CA ILE A 194 -11.37 18.91 5.22
C ILE A 194 -12.68 18.57 5.94
N GLY A 195 -13.65 17.95 5.26
CA GLY A 195 -14.94 17.52 5.82
C GLY A 195 -15.82 18.57 6.56
N ALA A 196 -16.77 18.15 7.44
CA ALA A 196 -17.80 18.97 8.12
C ALA A 196 -17.69 19.07 9.67
N TRP A 197 -17.72 20.29 10.23
CA TRP A 197 -17.20 20.73 11.57
C TRP A 197 -17.13 19.69 12.72
N ASP A 198 -15.94 19.53 13.32
CA ASP A 198 -15.65 18.48 14.32
C ASP A 198 -15.54 19.02 15.76
N LEU A 199 -16.49 18.64 16.63
CA LEU A 199 -16.47 18.97 18.05
C LEU A 199 -15.26 18.37 18.80
N GLN A 200 -14.77 17.22 18.36
CA GLN A 200 -13.79 16.41 19.09
C GLN A 200 -12.33 16.66 18.70
N SER A 201 -12.08 17.38 17.60
CA SER A 201 -10.72 17.73 17.17
C SER A 201 -9.91 18.37 18.31
N VAL A 202 -8.63 17.97 18.44
CA VAL A 202 -7.68 18.59 19.37
C VAL A 202 -7.46 20.09 19.08
N MET A 203 -7.84 20.55 17.89
CA MET A 203 -7.78 21.95 17.45
C MET A 203 -9.02 22.77 17.84
N ASN A 204 -9.96 22.23 18.61
CA ASN A 204 -11.24 22.86 18.93
C ASN A 204 -11.38 23.27 20.41
N TYR A 205 -11.41 24.57 20.70
CA TYR A 205 -11.65 25.05 22.08
C TYR A 205 -13.11 24.95 22.55
N CYS A 206 -14.05 24.60 21.67
CA CYS A 206 -15.43 24.27 22.05
C CYS A 206 -15.61 22.80 22.47
N ASN A 207 -14.55 21.97 22.42
CA ASN A 207 -14.61 20.60 22.93
C ASN A 207 -14.80 20.61 24.47
N PRO A 208 -15.82 19.94 25.05
CA PRO A 208 -15.94 19.78 26.50
C PRO A 208 -14.75 19.02 27.12
N ASP A 209 -14.12 18.13 26.36
CA ASP A 209 -12.87 17.47 26.69
C ASP A 209 -11.70 18.34 26.20
N TRP A 210 -10.94 18.93 27.13
CA TRP A 210 -9.99 20.00 26.81
C TRP A 210 -8.90 19.53 25.83
N ASN A 211 -8.86 20.14 24.65
CA ASN A 211 -8.04 19.73 23.49
C ASN A 211 -8.19 18.23 23.14
N GLY A 212 -9.41 17.67 23.21
CA GLY A 212 -9.67 16.25 22.94
C GLY A 212 -8.96 15.30 23.91
N ASN A 213 -8.67 15.75 25.13
CA ASN A 213 -7.77 15.08 26.08
C ASN A 213 -6.34 14.79 25.54
N GLY A 214 -5.97 15.38 24.40
CA GLY A 214 -4.74 15.08 23.67
C GLY A 214 -4.82 13.86 22.74
N GLU A 215 -6.01 13.31 22.51
CA GLU A 215 -6.26 12.21 21.56
C GLU A 215 -6.80 12.77 20.24
N LEU A 216 -6.25 12.31 19.11
CA LEU A 216 -6.67 12.80 17.79
C LEU A 216 -8.07 12.29 17.44
N SER A 217 -8.95 13.18 16.97
CA SER A 217 -10.22 12.79 16.38
C SER A 217 -10.02 12.03 15.07
N ALA A 218 -11.10 11.41 14.57
CA ALA A 218 -11.10 10.78 13.25
C ALA A 218 -10.64 11.74 12.14
N THR A 219 -10.97 13.04 12.24
CA THR A 219 -10.57 14.02 11.23
C THR A 219 -9.28 14.75 11.49
N ASP A 220 -8.80 14.85 12.74
CA ASP A 220 -7.40 15.16 13.00
C ASP A 220 -6.49 14.17 12.24
N ILE A 221 -6.85 12.87 12.30
CA ILE A 221 -6.19 11.78 11.58
C ILE A 221 -6.37 11.94 10.05
N GLU A 222 -7.60 12.10 9.56
CA GLU A 222 -7.87 12.27 8.12
C GLU A 222 -7.07 13.45 7.54
N GLY A 223 -7.03 14.59 8.23
CA GLY A 223 -6.36 15.78 7.77
C GLY A 223 -4.84 15.67 7.74
N VAL A 224 -4.22 15.05 8.75
CA VAL A 224 -2.76 14.81 8.71
C VAL A 224 -2.38 13.74 7.68
N VAL A 225 -3.23 12.73 7.47
CA VAL A 225 -3.05 11.72 6.42
C VAL A 225 -3.21 12.33 5.02
N GLN A 226 -4.16 13.24 4.81
CA GLN A 226 -4.33 13.92 3.53
C GLN A 226 -3.16 14.86 3.18
N LEU A 227 -2.60 15.57 4.18
CA LEU A 227 -1.56 16.59 3.95
C LEU A 227 -0.12 16.05 4.00
N TYR A 228 0.13 14.95 4.71
CA TYR A 228 1.47 14.36 4.87
C TYR A 228 1.58 12.91 4.38
N GLY A 229 0.46 12.28 4.01
CA GLY A 229 0.38 10.84 3.70
C GLY A 229 0.21 9.97 4.94
N ARG A 230 -0.38 8.78 4.76
CA ARG A 230 -0.56 7.76 5.80
C ARG A 230 0.79 7.21 6.28
N ARG A 231 0.84 6.72 7.53
CA ARG A 231 2.05 6.16 8.13
C ARG A 231 2.66 5.04 7.29
N LEU A 232 3.98 5.16 7.11
CA LEU A 232 4.84 4.13 6.53
C LEU A 232 4.90 2.90 7.46
N TRP A 233 4.73 1.71 6.90
CA TRP A 233 4.85 0.44 7.66
C TRP A 233 6.30 0.14 8.06
N SER A 234 7.27 0.62 7.28
CA SER A 234 8.68 0.70 7.67
C SER A 234 9.33 1.96 7.10
N ARG A 235 10.38 2.47 7.74
CA ARG A 235 11.25 3.52 7.17
C ARG A 235 12.52 2.95 6.51
N ASP A 236 12.76 1.64 6.66
CA ASP A 236 13.85 0.92 6.00
C ASP A 236 13.47 0.57 4.52
N PHE A 237 14.33 -0.16 3.82
CA PHE A 237 14.13 -0.71 2.46
C PHE A 237 13.79 0.28 1.33
N CYS A 238 13.76 1.59 1.61
CA CYS A 238 13.32 2.63 0.71
C CYS A 238 14.46 3.33 -0.04
N TYR A 239 14.11 4.01 -1.14
CA TYR A 239 15.11 4.60 -2.04
C TYR A 239 15.97 5.70 -1.40
N SER A 240 15.44 6.46 -0.43
CA SER A 240 16.23 7.44 0.33
C SER A 240 17.26 6.78 1.26
N GLN A 241 16.97 5.61 1.84
CA GLN A 241 17.87 4.85 2.72
C GLN A 241 18.85 3.94 1.97
N THR A 242 19.44 4.44 0.88
CA THR A 242 20.43 3.75 0.02
C THR A 242 19.98 2.50 -0.75
N TRP A 243 18.74 2.02 -0.61
CA TRP A 243 18.25 0.86 -1.38
C TRP A 243 18.08 1.18 -2.87
N ARG A 244 18.52 0.27 -3.74
CA ARG A 244 18.63 0.50 -5.19
C ARG A 244 18.12 -0.70 -5.97
N VAL A 245 17.36 -0.47 -7.05
CA VAL A 245 16.74 -1.59 -7.81
C VAL A 245 17.79 -2.38 -8.59
N GLU A 246 18.83 -1.71 -9.08
CA GLU A 246 19.92 -2.30 -9.86
C GLU A 246 20.97 -3.04 -9.00
N GLN A 247 20.81 -3.06 -7.67
CA GLN A 247 21.75 -3.68 -6.72
C GLN A 247 21.06 -4.58 -5.68
N HIS A 248 19.92 -4.12 -5.15
CA HIS A 248 19.27 -4.64 -3.95
C HIS A 248 17.79 -5.01 -4.23
N PRO A 249 17.55 -6.24 -4.71
CA PRO A 249 16.21 -6.83 -4.74
C PRO A 249 15.58 -6.84 -3.34
N ARG A 250 14.27 -6.63 -3.31
CA ARG A 250 13.40 -6.66 -2.14
C ARG A 250 12.16 -7.47 -2.54
N THR A 251 11.72 -8.35 -1.66
CA THR A 251 10.58 -9.25 -1.89
C THR A 251 9.92 -9.56 -0.55
N LEU A 252 8.77 -10.22 -0.60
CA LEU A 252 8.01 -10.71 0.55
C LEU A 252 7.92 -12.24 0.51
N ALA A 253 7.90 -12.86 1.68
CA ALA A 253 7.33 -14.18 1.98
C ALA A 253 7.38 -14.40 3.50
N ASP A 254 6.54 -15.28 4.05
CA ASP A 254 6.73 -15.73 5.44
C ASP A 254 8.05 -16.50 5.55
N VAL A 255 8.98 -16.01 6.36
CA VAL A 255 10.26 -16.70 6.66
C VAL A 255 10.36 -17.15 8.11
N ASN A 256 9.31 -16.91 8.92
CA ASN A 256 9.30 -17.09 10.37
C ASN A 256 8.30 -18.17 10.86
N GLY A 257 7.22 -18.39 10.12
CA GLY A 257 6.18 -19.41 10.35
C GLY A 257 4.94 -18.89 11.09
N ASP A 258 4.70 -17.57 11.13
CA ASP A 258 3.52 -16.96 11.76
C ASP A 258 2.35 -16.69 10.79
N GLY A 259 2.55 -16.92 9.49
CA GLY A 259 1.55 -16.72 8.44
C GLY A 259 1.56 -15.32 7.82
N LEU A 260 2.46 -14.42 8.25
CA LEU A 260 2.57 -13.07 7.69
C LEU A 260 3.78 -12.97 6.75
N ALA A 261 3.62 -12.29 5.60
CA ALA A 261 4.74 -12.15 4.69
C ALA A 261 5.75 -11.08 5.15
N ASP A 262 6.96 -11.52 5.47
CA ASP A 262 8.07 -10.69 5.95
C ASP A 262 8.82 -10.01 4.79
N ILE A 263 9.38 -8.83 5.01
CA ILE A 263 10.29 -8.20 4.04
C ILE A 263 11.65 -8.88 4.09
N VAL A 264 12.11 -9.39 2.95
CA VAL A 264 13.51 -9.76 2.75
C VAL A 264 14.14 -8.87 1.68
N GLY A 265 15.17 -8.12 2.09
CA GLY A 265 15.97 -7.27 1.22
C GLY A 265 17.42 -7.77 1.11
N PHE A 266 17.92 -7.89 -0.11
CA PHE A 266 19.30 -8.30 -0.38
C PHE A 266 20.22 -7.08 -0.46
N SER A 267 20.71 -6.60 0.68
CA SER A 267 21.48 -5.37 0.83
C SER A 267 22.93 -5.50 0.33
N HIS A 268 23.78 -4.51 0.60
CA HIS A 268 25.22 -4.66 0.44
C HIS A 268 25.83 -5.77 1.33
N ARG A 269 25.25 -6.02 2.50
CA ARG A 269 25.81 -6.90 3.55
C ARG A 269 25.33 -8.35 3.45
N GLY A 270 24.15 -8.58 2.89
CA GLY A 270 23.56 -9.90 2.76
C GLY A 270 22.03 -9.85 2.69
N ALA A 271 21.35 -10.91 3.12
CA ALA A 271 19.90 -10.91 3.32
C ALA A 271 19.55 -10.26 4.66
N GLU A 272 18.85 -9.12 4.59
CA GLU A 272 18.32 -8.39 5.74
C GLU A 272 16.79 -8.54 5.76
N VAL A 273 16.25 -8.92 6.92
CA VAL A 273 14.84 -9.24 7.13
C VAL A 273 14.21 -8.22 8.07
N ALA A 274 12.97 -7.82 7.81
CA ALA A 274 12.10 -7.17 8.78
C ALA A 274 10.77 -7.92 8.84
N LEU A 275 10.43 -8.40 10.04
CA LEU A 275 9.25 -9.23 10.24
C LEU A 275 7.98 -8.37 10.18
N SER A 276 6.87 -8.93 9.71
CA SER A 276 5.57 -8.25 9.84
C SER A 276 5.12 -8.18 11.30
N THR A 277 4.20 -7.26 11.59
CA THR A 277 3.45 -7.18 12.86
C THR A 277 1.95 -7.02 12.61
N GLY A 278 1.47 -7.39 11.41
CA GLY A 278 0.09 -7.20 10.93
C GLY A 278 -0.35 -5.74 10.77
N THR A 279 0.52 -4.79 11.10
CA THR A 279 0.23 -3.35 11.25
C THR A 279 1.45 -2.45 10.95
N GLY A 280 2.51 -3.06 10.43
CA GLY A 280 3.84 -2.49 10.27
C GLY A 280 4.88 -3.60 10.11
N PHE A 281 6.15 -3.23 9.99
CA PHE A 281 7.28 -4.17 10.06
C PHE A 281 8.25 -3.79 11.19
N THR A 282 9.04 -4.77 11.65
CA THR A 282 10.13 -4.52 12.60
C THR A 282 11.24 -3.64 11.99
N ALA A 283 12.19 -3.20 12.82
CA ALA A 283 13.48 -2.74 12.30
C ALA A 283 14.21 -3.89 11.58
N SER A 284 14.95 -3.58 10.51
CA SER A 284 15.67 -4.57 9.71
C SER A 284 16.86 -5.22 10.44
N GLN A 285 17.08 -6.51 10.21
CA GLN A 285 18.14 -7.32 10.81
C GLN A 285 18.86 -8.17 9.77
N LEU A 286 20.20 -8.23 9.81
CA LEU A 286 20.99 -9.09 8.91
C LEU A 286 20.93 -10.55 9.36
N TRP A 287 20.07 -11.34 8.70
CA TRP A 287 19.87 -12.77 8.98
C TRP A 287 20.95 -13.66 8.34
N LEU A 288 21.48 -13.28 7.17
CA LEU A 288 22.56 -14.03 6.51
C LEU A 288 23.51 -13.12 5.74
N ALA A 289 24.81 -13.22 6.02
CA ALA A 289 25.88 -12.47 5.34
C ALA A 289 26.25 -13.05 3.95
N ASN A 290 25.24 -13.38 3.13
CA ASN A 290 25.35 -13.88 1.75
C ASN A 290 24.17 -13.36 0.91
N PHE A 291 24.14 -13.62 -0.41
CA PHE A 291 23.16 -13.13 -1.38
C PHE A 291 23.13 -11.59 -1.58
N GLY A 292 23.96 -10.85 -0.85
CA GLY A 292 24.13 -9.40 -0.95
C GLY A 292 25.20 -8.97 -1.96
N TYR A 293 25.23 -7.66 -2.25
CA TYR A 293 26.08 -7.08 -3.30
C TYR A 293 27.58 -7.29 -3.05
N ASN A 294 28.04 -7.26 -1.80
CA ASN A 294 29.46 -7.44 -1.48
C ASN A 294 29.91 -8.91 -1.60
N GLN A 295 28.97 -9.86 -1.56
CA GLN A 295 29.20 -11.29 -1.86
C GLN A 295 29.04 -11.61 -3.36
N THR A 296 29.35 -10.63 -4.22
CA THR A 296 29.31 -10.68 -5.70
C THR A 296 27.96 -11.00 -6.35
N TRP A 297 26.85 -10.94 -5.61
CA TRP A 297 25.50 -11.03 -6.20
C TRP A 297 25.15 -9.75 -6.96
N ARG A 298 24.43 -9.91 -8.08
CA ARG A 298 24.26 -8.89 -9.12
C ARG A 298 22.88 -9.04 -9.75
N VAL A 299 22.15 -7.94 -9.96
CA VAL A 299 20.74 -8.02 -10.42
C VAL A 299 20.69 -8.41 -11.90
N GLU A 300 21.66 -7.94 -12.68
CA GLU A 300 21.84 -8.19 -14.10
C GLU A 300 22.35 -9.60 -14.44
N LEU A 301 22.77 -10.39 -13.43
CA LEU A 301 23.28 -11.76 -13.60
C LEU A 301 22.49 -12.81 -12.80
N HIS A 302 22.14 -12.47 -11.55
CA HIS A 302 21.78 -13.41 -10.49
C HIS A 302 20.43 -13.06 -9.82
N PRO A 303 19.32 -13.58 -10.39
CA PRO A 303 18.02 -13.59 -9.71
C PRO A 303 18.10 -14.23 -8.32
N ARG A 304 17.32 -13.68 -7.39
CA ARG A 304 17.15 -14.13 -6.01
C ARG A 304 15.66 -14.08 -5.70
N THR A 305 15.12 -15.17 -5.18
CA THR A 305 13.69 -15.38 -4.88
C THR A 305 13.55 -16.06 -3.52
N LEU A 306 12.34 -16.06 -2.98
CA LEU A 306 11.94 -16.86 -1.83
C LEU A 306 10.86 -17.87 -2.25
N ALA A 307 10.88 -19.06 -1.68
CA ALA A 307 9.75 -19.98 -1.59
C ALA A 307 10.13 -21.14 -0.65
N ASP A 308 9.17 -21.83 -0.04
CA ASP A 308 9.46 -23.11 0.61
C ASP A 308 9.85 -24.14 -0.46
N VAL A 309 11.09 -24.63 -0.42
CA VAL A 309 11.58 -25.70 -1.30
C VAL A 309 11.83 -27.00 -0.54
N ASN A 310 11.55 -27.04 0.76
CA ASN A 310 11.92 -28.12 1.68
C ASN A 310 10.70 -28.83 2.35
N GLY A 311 9.57 -28.14 2.49
CA GLY A 311 8.30 -28.63 3.00
C GLY A 311 8.08 -28.40 4.50
N ASP A 312 8.76 -27.42 5.09
CA ASP A 312 8.61 -27.04 6.52
C ASP A 312 7.70 -25.82 6.75
N GLY A 313 7.19 -25.20 5.68
CA GLY A 313 6.32 -24.03 5.72
C GLY A 313 7.05 -22.69 5.77
N LEU A 314 8.39 -22.68 5.72
CA LEU A 314 9.19 -21.45 5.76
C LEU A 314 9.76 -21.13 4.37
N ALA A 315 9.70 -19.86 3.95
CA ALA A 315 10.25 -19.49 2.65
C ALA A 315 11.80 -19.41 2.66
N ASP A 316 12.42 -20.28 1.87
CA ASP A 316 13.88 -20.41 1.76
C ASP A 316 14.46 -19.39 0.77
N ILE A 317 15.69 -18.90 1.01
CA ILE A 317 16.39 -18.09 0.01
C ILE A 317 16.91 -18.99 -1.11
N VAL A 318 16.51 -18.69 -2.34
CA VAL A 318 17.03 -19.33 -3.55
C VAL A 318 17.65 -18.31 -4.50
N GLY A 319 18.91 -18.52 -4.86
CA GLY A 319 19.69 -17.65 -5.72
C GLY A 319 20.26 -18.39 -6.94
N PHE A 320 20.01 -17.84 -8.13
CA PHE A 320 20.51 -18.37 -9.39
C PHE A 320 21.91 -17.80 -9.68
N SER A 321 22.94 -18.43 -9.11
CA SER A 321 24.33 -17.96 -9.13
C SER A 321 25.04 -18.21 -10.48
N HIS A 322 26.34 -17.90 -10.57
CA HIS A 322 27.18 -18.36 -11.67
C HIS A 322 27.16 -19.89 -11.85
N ARG A 323 27.04 -20.65 -10.77
CA ARG A 323 27.22 -22.11 -10.72
C ARG A 323 25.93 -22.89 -10.93
N GLY A 324 24.79 -22.30 -10.57
CA GLY A 324 23.47 -22.91 -10.68
C GLY A 324 22.51 -22.39 -9.61
N VAL A 325 21.60 -23.25 -9.16
CA VAL A 325 20.64 -22.95 -8.10
C VAL A 325 21.30 -23.17 -6.73
N GLU A 326 21.51 -22.09 -5.99
CA GLU A 326 22.04 -22.09 -4.62
C GLU A 326 20.92 -21.77 -3.62
N VAL A 327 20.76 -22.58 -2.58
CA VAL A 327 19.68 -22.51 -1.58
C VAL A 327 20.26 -22.31 -0.19
N ALA A 328 19.66 -21.41 0.58
CA ALA A 328 19.87 -21.25 2.01
C ALA A 328 18.51 -21.35 2.72
N LEU A 329 18.28 -22.49 3.38
CA LEU A 329 17.05 -22.79 4.09
C LEU A 329 16.81 -21.80 5.23
N SER A 330 15.55 -21.45 5.52
CA SER A 330 15.18 -20.69 6.72
C SER A 330 15.42 -21.51 8.01
N THR A 331 15.38 -20.84 9.15
CA THR A 331 15.33 -21.42 10.50
C THR A 331 14.35 -20.69 11.42
N GLY A 332 13.38 -19.97 10.84
CA GLY A 332 12.40 -19.11 11.53
C GLY A 332 12.98 -17.86 12.21
N THR A 333 14.32 -17.72 12.21
CA THR A 333 15.09 -16.76 13.02
C THR A 333 16.41 -16.34 12.35
N GLY A 334 16.60 -16.75 11.10
CA GLY A 334 17.85 -16.69 10.36
C GLY A 334 17.78 -17.59 9.12
N PHE A 335 18.88 -17.66 8.36
CA PHE A 335 19.03 -18.63 7.27
C PHE A 335 20.31 -19.46 7.44
N THR A 336 20.25 -20.69 6.97
CA THR A 336 21.39 -21.61 6.92
C THR A 336 22.47 -21.15 5.93
N ALA A 337 23.66 -21.77 5.98
CA ALA A 337 24.72 -21.48 5.03
C ALA A 337 24.38 -22.04 3.63
N SER A 338 24.38 -21.15 2.62
CA SER A 338 24.06 -21.47 1.21
C SER A 338 24.77 -22.72 0.67
N ARG A 339 24.02 -23.54 -0.08
CA ARG A 339 24.48 -24.77 -0.75
C ARG A 339 24.02 -24.79 -2.20
N LEU A 340 24.89 -25.22 -3.12
CA LEU A 340 24.49 -25.49 -4.50
C LEU A 340 23.63 -26.77 -4.54
N TRP A 341 22.35 -26.64 -4.85
CA TRP A 341 21.40 -27.77 -4.96
C TRP A 341 21.35 -28.33 -6.38
N LEU A 342 21.50 -27.49 -7.42
CA LEU A 342 21.47 -27.94 -8.81
C LEU A 342 22.44 -27.14 -9.70
N ALA A 343 23.30 -27.84 -10.45
CA ALA A 343 24.27 -27.23 -11.37
C ALA A 343 23.68 -26.81 -12.73
N LYS A 344 22.46 -26.25 -12.72
CA LYS A 344 21.68 -25.75 -13.87
C LYS A 344 21.06 -24.38 -13.55
N PHE A 345 20.44 -23.72 -14.52
CA PHE A 345 19.80 -22.39 -14.39
C PHE A 345 20.72 -21.20 -14.01
N GLY A 346 22.02 -21.45 -13.84
CA GLY A 346 23.04 -20.45 -13.53
C GLY A 346 23.64 -19.77 -14.77
N TYR A 347 24.37 -18.68 -14.54
CA TYR A 347 24.94 -17.86 -15.61
C TYR A 347 25.95 -18.63 -16.50
N ASN A 348 26.70 -19.57 -15.93
CA ASN A 348 27.67 -20.37 -16.68
C ASN A 348 27.00 -21.43 -17.56
N GLN A 349 25.76 -21.82 -17.26
CA GLN A 349 24.90 -22.67 -18.09
C GLN A 349 24.08 -21.86 -19.12
N THR A 350 24.64 -20.73 -19.58
CA THR A 350 24.08 -19.78 -20.55
C THR A 350 22.74 -19.10 -20.20
N TRP A 351 22.27 -19.20 -18.95
CA TRP A 351 21.10 -18.44 -18.50
C TRP A 351 21.40 -16.94 -18.34
N ARG A 352 20.43 -16.10 -18.65
CA ARG A 352 20.59 -14.65 -18.87
C ARG A 352 19.37 -13.91 -18.37
N VAL A 353 19.53 -12.79 -17.66
CA VAL A 353 18.38 -12.08 -17.05
C VAL A 353 17.56 -11.36 -18.12
N GLU A 354 18.23 -10.84 -19.15
CA GLU A 354 17.66 -10.12 -20.29
C GLU A 354 16.96 -11.02 -21.34
N GLN A 355 16.97 -12.35 -21.15
CA GLN A 355 16.32 -13.32 -22.04
C GLN A 355 15.48 -14.37 -21.31
N HIS A 356 15.97 -14.84 -20.15
CA HIS A 356 15.52 -16.06 -19.50
C HIS A 356 15.10 -15.83 -18.03
N PRO A 357 13.83 -15.42 -17.79
CA PRO A 357 13.22 -15.44 -16.48
C PRO A 357 13.35 -16.80 -15.81
N ARG A 358 13.57 -16.78 -14.49
CA ARG A 358 13.67 -17.94 -13.60
C ARG A 358 12.94 -17.59 -12.31
N THR A 359 12.10 -18.50 -11.83
CA THR A 359 11.29 -18.33 -10.62
C THR A 359 11.07 -19.68 -9.95
N LEU A 360 10.39 -19.66 -8.81
CA LEU A 360 9.88 -20.84 -8.11
C LEU A 360 8.36 -20.82 -8.08
N ALA A 361 7.74 -21.99 -8.07
CA ALA A 361 6.38 -22.27 -7.58
C ALA A 361 6.19 -23.80 -7.58
N ASP A 362 5.29 -24.34 -6.73
CA ASP A 362 4.85 -25.73 -6.91
C ASP A 362 4.06 -25.81 -8.22
N VAL A 363 4.56 -26.57 -9.21
CA VAL A 363 3.85 -26.83 -10.47
C VAL A 363 3.37 -28.27 -10.59
N ASN A 364 3.64 -29.10 -9.57
CA ASN A 364 3.39 -30.54 -9.59
C ASN A 364 2.25 -30.97 -8.63
N GLY A 365 2.09 -30.29 -7.50
CA GLY A 365 1.04 -30.47 -6.49
C GLY A 365 1.48 -31.30 -5.28
N ASP A 366 2.77 -31.27 -4.93
CA ASP A 366 3.33 -31.96 -3.76
C ASP A 366 3.64 -31.02 -2.57
N GLY A 367 3.42 -29.72 -2.73
CA GLY A 367 3.66 -28.68 -1.72
C GLY A 367 5.07 -28.10 -1.73
N LEU A 368 5.95 -28.50 -2.66
CA LEU A 368 7.33 -28.02 -2.74
C LEU A 368 7.51 -27.08 -3.93
N ALA A 369 8.15 -25.93 -3.75
CA ALA A 369 8.35 -25.00 -4.85
C ALA A 369 9.44 -25.48 -5.84
N ASP A 370 9.02 -25.75 -7.07
CA ASP A 370 9.86 -26.27 -8.15
C ASP A 370 10.64 -25.14 -8.86
N VAL A 371 11.83 -25.45 -9.39
CA VAL A 371 12.58 -24.49 -10.21
C VAL A 371 12.02 -24.45 -11.62
N VAL A 372 11.54 -23.27 -12.04
CA VAL A 372 10.98 -23.05 -13.38
C VAL A 372 11.74 -21.95 -14.11
N GLY A 373 12.23 -22.27 -15.30
CA GLY A 373 13.01 -21.38 -16.15
C GLY A 373 12.46 -21.26 -17.57
N PHE A 374 12.23 -20.04 -18.01
CA PHE A 374 11.78 -19.73 -19.37
C PHE A 374 13.00 -19.62 -20.30
N SER A 375 13.41 -20.74 -20.90
CA SER A 375 14.63 -20.86 -21.69
C SER A 375 14.48 -20.38 -23.14
N ASN A 376 15.47 -20.67 -23.99
CA ASN A 376 15.35 -20.46 -25.43
C ASN A 376 14.23 -21.30 -26.07
N TRP A 377 13.97 -22.49 -25.53
CA TRP A 377 13.09 -23.51 -26.16
C TRP A 377 11.69 -23.58 -25.56
N GLY A 378 11.52 -23.06 -24.33
CA GLY A 378 10.23 -22.91 -23.69
C GLY A 378 10.34 -22.94 -22.17
N VAL A 379 9.36 -23.52 -21.48
CA VAL A 379 9.34 -23.67 -20.03
C VAL A 379 10.06 -24.95 -19.63
N GLU A 380 11.22 -24.82 -18.97
CA GLU A 380 11.97 -25.90 -18.35
C GLU A 380 11.71 -25.96 -16.85
N VAL A 381 11.39 -27.14 -16.33
CA VAL A 381 11.09 -27.39 -14.90
C VAL A 381 12.10 -28.38 -14.33
N ALA A 382 12.58 -28.11 -13.13
CA ALA A 382 13.32 -29.05 -12.28
C ALA A 382 12.62 -29.14 -10.93
N LEU A 383 11.92 -30.26 -10.71
CA LEU A 383 11.14 -30.49 -9.50
C LEU A 383 12.00 -30.50 -8.24
N SER A 384 11.47 -30.05 -7.10
CA SER A 384 12.14 -30.19 -5.80
C SER A 384 12.21 -31.66 -5.36
N THR A 385 13.06 -31.93 -4.37
CA THR A 385 13.10 -33.20 -3.63
C THR A 385 13.22 -32.96 -2.11
N GLY A 386 12.81 -31.78 -1.64
CA GLY A 386 12.95 -31.30 -0.25
C GLY A 386 14.39 -31.09 0.23
N THR A 387 15.38 -31.42 -0.61
CA THR A 387 16.81 -31.58 -0.25
C THR A 387 17.76 -31.28 -1.41
N GLY A 388 17.20 -30.88 -2.56
CA GLY A 388 17.84 -30.76 -3.85
C GLY A 388 16.78 -30.51 -4.93
N PHE A 389 17.20 -30.45 -6.19
CA PHE A 389 16.29 -30.44 -7.34
C PHE A 389 16.64 -31.55 -8.32
N THR A 390 15.61 -32.05 -9.02
CA THR A 390 15.74 -33.04 -10.09
C THR A 390 16.41 -32.47 -11.35
N ASP A 391 16.70 -33.35 -12.30
CA ASP A 391 17.30 -32.97 -13.57
C ASP A 391 16.28 -32.25 -14.47
N SER A 392 16.54 -30.99 -14.85
CA SER A 392 15.58 -30.16 -15.61
C SER A 392 15.07 -30.80 -16.91
N ARG A 393 13.78 -30.58 -17.22
CA ARG A 393 13.08 -31.07 -18.42
C ARG A 393 12.25 -29.95 -19.05
N LEU A 394 12.19 -29.91 -20.38
CA LEU A 394 11.28 -29.03 -21.11
C LEU A 394 9.83 -29.55 -20.96
N TRP A 395 8.99 -28.81 -20.24
CA TRP A 395 7.58 -29.15 -20.01
C TRP A 395 6.64 -28.56 -21.07
N LEU A 396 6.99 -27.40 -21.65
CA LEU A 396 6.18 -26.75 -22.67
C LEU A 396 7.05 -25.96 -23.67
N ALA A 397 6.94 -26.24 -24.97
CA ALA A 397 7.67 -25.55 -26.03
C ALA A 397 7.04 -24.18 -26.42
N LYS A 398 6.74 -23.34 -25.42
CA LYS A 398 6.15 -21.99 -25.50
C LYS A 398 6.75 -21.09 -24.41
N PHE A 399 6.44 -19.79 -24.45
CA PHE A 399 6.93 -18.76 -23.49
C PHE A 399 8.45 -18.52 -23.45
N GLY A 400 9.24 -19.24 -24.26
CA GLY A 400 10.69 -19.08 -24.38
C GLY A 400 11.13 -18.08 -25.45
N TYR A 401 12.42 -17.73 -25.43
CA TYR A 401 12.98 -16.63 -26.22
C TYR A 401 12.89 -16.85 -27.74
N ASN A 402 13.07 -18.09 -28.23
CA ASN A 402 12.90 -18.40 -29.66
C ASN A 402 11.43 -18.51 -30.09
N GLN A 403 10.47 -18.42 -29.16
CA GLN A 403 9.03 -18.31 -29.46
C GLN A 403 8.56 -16.84 -29.37
N THR A 404 9.46 -15.90 -29.64
CA THR A 404 9.26 -14.43 -29.64
C THR A 404 8.96 -13.77 -28.29
N TRP A 405 9.03 -14.49 -27.17
CA TRP A 405 8.89 -13.90 -25.85
C TRP A 405 10.14 -13.09 -25.47
N ARG A 406 9.94 -11.98 -24.77
CA ARG A 406 10.94 -10.92 -24.53
C ARG A 406 10.80 -10.39 -23.12
N VAL A 407 11.90 -10.10 -22.42
CA VAL A 407 11.85 -9.68 -21.01
C VAL A 407 11.41 -8.22 -20.89
N GLU A 408 11.83 -7.40 -21.84
CA GLU A 408 11.54 -5.98 -21.98
C GLU A 408 10.13 -5.66 -22.53
N GLN A 409 9.33 -6.67 -22.84
CA GLN A 409 7.95 -6.51 -23.36
C GLN A 409 6.94 -7.43 -22.67
N HIS A 410 7.34 -8.68 -22.40
CA HIS A 410 6.45 -9.79 -22.06
C HIS A 410 6.83 -10.45 -20.73
N PRO A 411 6.36 -9.89 -19.58
CA PRO A 411 6.41 -10.55 -18.28
C PRO A 411 5.77 -11.94 -18.35
N ARG A 412 6.35 -12.88 -17.59
CA ARG A 412 5.90 -14.26 -17.41
C ARG A 412 6.07 -14.59 -15.92
N THR A 413 5.05 -15.20 -15.33
CA THR A 413 5.01 -15.59 -13.92
C THR A 413 4.30 -16.93 -13.76
N LEU A 414 4.24 -17.42 -12.53
CA LEU A 414 3.49 -18.59 -12.11
C LEU A 414 2.56 -18.20 -10.96
N ALA A 415 1.34 -18.73 -10.96
CA ALA A 415 0.45 -18.83 -9.80
C ALA A 415 -0.68 -19.81 -10.14
N ASP A 416 -1.35 -20.40 -9.14
CA ASP A 416 -2.57 -21.16 -9.42
C ASP A 416 -3.68 -20.16 -9.80
N VAL A 417 -4.21 -20.26 -11.02
CA VAL A 417 -5.32 -19.41 -11.49
C VAL A 417 -6.61 -20.22 -11.68
N ASN A 418 -6.61 -21.51 -11.30
CA ASN A 418 -7.67 -22.47 -11.56
C ASN A 418 -8.21 -23.21 -10.32
N GLY A 419 -7.48 -23.21 -9.21
CA GLY A 419 -7.87 -23.76 -7.91
C GLY A 419 -7.57 -25.26 -7.76
N ASP A 420 -6.58 -25.79 -8.50
CA ASP A 420 -6.20 -27.22 -8.45
C ASP A 420 -4.95 -27.52 -7.60
N GLY A 421 -4.37 -26.49 -6.97
CA GLY A 421 -3.21 -26.57 -6.09
C GLY A 421 -1.86 -26.51 -6.81
N ARG A 422 -1.84 -26.22 -8.12
CA ARG A 422 -0.60 -26.11 -8.92
C ARG A 422 -0.50 -24.76 -9.60
N ALA A 423 0.70 -24.21 -9.64
CA ALA A 423 0.94 -22.96 -10.33
C ALA A 423 0.95 -23.12 -11.86
N ASP A 424 0.12 -22.33 -12.52
CA ASP A 424 -0.04 -22.29 -13.97
C ASP A 424 0.93 -21.29 -14.61
N VAL A 425 1.31 -21.51 -15.88
CA VAL A 425 2.14 -20.55 -16.61
C VAL A 425 1.28 -19.43 -17.15
N VAL A 426 1.55 -18.20 -16.69
CA VAL A 426 0.84 -16.99 -17.14
C VAL A 426 1.82 -15.99 -17.75
N GLY A 427 1.54 -15.59 -19.00
CA GLY A 427 2.36 -14.66 -19.76
C GLY A 427 1.57 -13.48 -20.31
N PHE A 428 2.09 -12.28 -20.08
CA PHE A 428 1.55 -11.03 -20.61
C PHE A 428 2.12 -10.79 -22.01
N SER A 429 1.39 -11.25 -23.04
CA SER A 429 1.83 -11.27 -24.43
C SER A 429 1.60 -9.93 -25.16
N ASN A 430 1.76 -9.91 -26.49
CA ASN A 430 1.33 -8.78 -27.31
C ASN A 430 -0.18 -8.54 -27.26
N TRP A 431 -0.98 -9.59 -27.07
CA TRP A 431 -2.44 -9.56 -27.23
C TRP A 431 -3.21 -9.54 -25.91
N GLY A 432 -2.57 -9.97 -24.82
CA GLY A 432 -3.12 -9.88 -23.48
C GLY A 432 -2.54 -10.95 -22.55
N VAL A 433 -3.35 -11.47 -21.64
CA VAL A 433 -2.95 -12.51 -20.68
C VAL A 433 -3.17 -13.90 -21.31
N GLU A 434 -2.08 -14.61 -21.59
CA GLU A 434 -2.06 -15.99 -22.08
C GLU A 434 -1.73 -16.96 -20.94
N VAL A 435 -2.58 -17.96 -20.71
CA VAL A 435 -2.46 -18.96 -19.64
C VAL A 435 -2.26 -20.34 -20.23
N ALA A 436 -1.31 -21.11 -19.70
CA ALA A 436 -1.13 -22.53 -19.92
C ALA A 436 -1.17 -23.26 -18.58
N LEU A 437 -2.30 -23.93 -18.30
CA LEU A 437 -2.55 -24.65 -17.06
C LEU A 437 -1.56 -25.81 -16.86
N SER A 438 -1.18 -26.09 -15.61
CA SER A 438 -0.37 -27.26 -15.24
C SER A 438 -1.16 -28.56 -15.41
N THR A 439 -0.42 -29.66 -15.62
CA THR A 439 -0.95 -31.04 -15.58
C THR A 439 -0.20 -31.90 -14.56
N GLY A 440 0.48 -31.28 -13.60
CA GLY A 440 1.38 -31.90 -12.62
C GLY A 440 2.64 -32.55 -13.20
N THR A 441 2.78 -32.55 -14.53
CA THR A 441 3.79 -33.31 -15.30
C THR A 441 4.22 -32.61 -16.59
N GLY A 442 3.68 -31.42 -16.83
CA GLY A 442 3.72 -30.66 -18.07
C GLY A 442 2.77 -29.47 -17.96
N PHE A 443 2.64 -28.70 -19.05
CA PHE A 443 1.61 -27.66 -19.17
C PHE A 443 0.78 -27.84 -20.44
N THR A 444 -0.46 -27.37 -20.40
CA THR A 444 -1.39 -27.35 -21.55
C THR A 444 -0.91 -26.39 -22.65
N ALA A 445 -1.57 -26.43 -23.81
CA ALA A 445 -1.34 -25.43 -24.85
C ALA A 445 -1.91 -24.07 -24.39
N PRO A 446 -1.15 -22.96 -24.52
CA PRO A 446 -1.58 -21.66 -24.02
C PRO A 446 -2.83 -21.13 -24.72
N ARG A 447 -3.70 -20.47 -23.94
CA ARG A 447 -4.92 -19.81 -24.38
C ARG A 447 -4.93 -18.36 -23.91
N LEU A 448 -5.33 -17.43 -24.77
CA LEU A 448 -5.63 -16.05 -24.36
C LEU A 448 -6.87 -16.07 -23.45
N TRP A 449 -6.72 -15.68 -22.19
CA TRP A 449 -7.80 -15.60 -21.19
C TRP A 449 -8.40 -14.20 -21.09
N LEU A 450 -7.60 -13.15 -21.34
CA LEU A 450 -8.05 -11.76 -21.29
C LEU A 450 -7.28 -10.89 -22.29
N ALA A 451 -7.98 -10.10 -23.10
CA ALA A 451 -7.38 -9.21 -24.12
C ALA A 451 -6.91 -7.85 -23.56
N LYS A 452 -6.34 -7.85 -22.34
CA LYS A 452 -5.81 -6.68 -21.61
C LYS A 452 -4.44 -6.99 -21.01
N PHE A 453 -3.77 -6.00 -20.41
CA PHE A 453 -2.44 -6.12 -19.78
C PHE A 453 -1.26 -6.47 -20.72
N GLY A 454 -1.50 -6.62 -22.02
CA GLY A 454 -0.50 -6.94 -23.04
C GLY A 454 0.15 -5.71 -23.70
N TYR A 455 1.23 -5.96 -24.45
CA TYR A 455 2.08 -4.91 -25.02
C TYR A 455 1.37 -4.02 -26.06
N ASN A 456 0.43 -4.56 -26.86
CA ASN A 456 -0.36 -3.75 -27.79
C ASN A 456 -1.48 -2.95 -27.09
N GLN A 457 -1.83 -3.29 -25.84
CA GLN A 457 -2.74 -2.52 -24.99
C GLN A 457 -1.98 -1.46 -24.15
N THR A 458 -0.90 -0.92 -24.70
CA THR A 458 0.02 0.09 -24.12
C THR A 458 0.74 -0.26 -22.81
N TRP A 459 0.63 -1.49 -22.30
CA TRP A 459 1.40 -1.92 -21.13
C TRP A 459 2.89 -2.05 -21.43
N ARG A 460 3.75 -1.67 -20.47
CA ARG A 460 5.19 -1.47 -20.64
C ARG A 460 5.95 -1.98 -19.42
N VAL A 461 7.11 -2.60 -19.59
CA VAL A 461 7.83 -3.24 -18.46
C VAL A 461 8.56 -2.20 -17.62
N GLU A 462 9.04 -1.14 -18.27
CA GLU A 462 9.75 0.01 -17.71
C GLU A 462 8.86 1.03 -17.00
N GLN A 463 7.53 0.83 -17.02
CA GLN A 463 6.54 1.70 -16.36
C GLN A 463 5.52 0.92 -15.52
N HIS A 464 5.05 -0.23 -16.04
CA HIS A 464 3.85 -0.91 -15.59
C HIS A 464 4.12 -2.38 -15.16
N PRO A 465 4.55 -2.59 -13.90
CA PRO A 465 4.58 -3.91 -13.27
C PRO A 465 3.23 -4.62 -13.38
N ARG A 466 3.28 -5.93 -13.61
CA ARG A 466 2.13 -6.84 -13.70
C ARG A 466 2.52 -8.13 -13.01
N THR A 467 1.66 -8.65 -12.15
CA THR A 467 1.85 -9.87 -11.38
C THR A 467 0.53 -10.60 -11.21
N LEU A 468 0.58 -11.75 -10.54
CA LEU A 468 -0.59 -12.44 -9.99
C LEU A 468 -0.52 -12.44 -8.46
N ALA A 469 -1.68 -12.43 -7.82
CA ALA A 469 -1.89 -12.76 -6.41
C ALA A 469 -3.40 -12.96 -6.17
N ASP A 470 -3.82 -13.81 -5.23
CA ASP A 470 -5.21 -13.79 -4.76
C ASP A 470 -5.43 -12.51 -3.95
N VAL A 471 -6.29 -11.62 -4.44
CA VAL A 471 -6.62 -10.35 -3.74
C VAL A 471 -8.07 -10.33 -3.26
N ASN A 472 -8.81 -11.43 -3.39
CA ASN A 472 -10.24 -11.53 -3.15
C ASN A 472 -10.65 -12.61 -2.12
N GLY A 473 -9.79 -13.60 -1.87
CA GLY A 473 -9.96 -14.67 -0.89
C GLY A 473 -10.68 -15.92 -1.42
N ASP A 474 -10.82 -16.08 -2.74
CA ASP A 474 -11.45 -17.25 -3.36
C ASP A 474 -10.49 -18.41 -3.69
N GLY A 475 -9.19 -18.23 -3.46
CA GLY A 475 -8.15 -19.22 -3.70
C GLY A 475 -7.58 -19.21 -5.12
N LEU A 476 -7.95 -18.24 -5.96
CA LEU A 476 -7.46 -18.10 -7.34
C LEU A 476 -6.60 -16.84 -7.46
N ALA A 477 -5.44 -16.95 -8.12
CA ALA A 477 -4.58 -15.79 -8.30
C ALA A 477 -5.10 -14.85 -9.41
N ASP A 478 -5.42 -13.62 -9.02
CA ASP A 478 -5.97 -12.56 -9.86
C ASP A 478 -4.88 -11.80 -10.63
N VAL A 479 -5.23 -11.20 -11.78
CA VAL A 479 -4.30 -10.34 -12.52
C VAL A 479 -4.27 -8.96 -11.90
N VAL A 480 -3.11 -8.56 -11.36
CA VAL A 480 -2.85 -7.23 -10.79
C VAL A 480 -1.83 -6.47 -11.62
N GLY A 481 -2.23 -5.30 -12.14
CA GLY A 481 -1.40 -4.44 -12.98
C GLY A 481 -1.33 -3.00 -12.48
N PHE A 482 -0.11 -2.51 -12.27
CA PHE A 482 0.16 -1.13 -11.88
C PHE A 482 0.24 -0.25 -13.13
N SER A 483 -0.86 0.42 -13.49
CA SER A 483 -1.01 1.19 -14.73
C SER A 483 -0.54 2.65 -14.60
N ASN A 484 -0.89 3.50 -15.57
CA ASN A 484 -0.66 4.95 -15.43
C ASN A 484 -1.52 5.56 -14.31
N TRP A 485 -2.72 5.03 -14.08
CA TRP A 485 -3.74 5.64 -13.23
C TRP A 485 -3.81 5.05 -11.82
N GLY A 486 -3.25 3.86 -11.62
CA GLY A 486 -3.16 3.21 -10.32
C GLY A 486 -3.12 1.69 -10.45
N VAL A 487 -3.74 0.96 -9.54
CA VAL A 487 -3.81 -0.50 -9.56
C VAL A 487 -5.08 -0.98 -10.24
N GLU A 488 -4.92 -1.65 -11.39
CA GLU A 488 -5.99 -2.33 -12.11
C GLU A 488 -5.97 -3.84 -11.80
N VAL A 489 -7.11 -4.37 -11.38
CA VAL A 489 -7.31 -5.79 -11.05
C VAL A 489 -8.30 -6.41 -12.04
N ALA A 490 -8.01 -7.62 -12.50
CA ALA A 490 -8.96 -8.50 -13.18
C ALA A 490 -8.99 -9.86 -12.48
N LEU A 491 -10.11 -10.12 -11.80
CA LEU A 491 -10.29 -11.34 -11.00
C LEU A 491 -10.28 -12.60 -11.86
N SER A 492 -9.80 -13.72 -11.34
CA SER A 492 -9.93 -15.03 -11.99
C SER A 492 -11.39 -15.52 -11.99
N THR A 493 -11.66 -16.52 -12.81
CA THR A 493 -12.91 -17.30 -12.83
C THR A 493 -12.63 -18.81 -13.00
N GLY A 494 -11.39 -19.23 -12.71
CA GLY A 494 -10.86 -20.58 -12.91
C GLY A 494 -10.73 -21.03 -14.38
N THR A 495 -11.27 -20.25 -15.33
CA THR A 495 -11.35 -20.58 -16.76
C THR A 495 -11.08 -19.40 -17.71
N GLY A 496 -10.84 -18.23 -17.13
CA GLY A 496 -10.66 -16.92 -17.77
C GLY A 496 -10.50 -15.85 -16.68
N PHE A 497 -10.24 -14.59 -17.05
CA PHE A 497 -10.29 -13.46 -16.12
C PHE A 497 -11.49 -12.55 -16.43
N THR A 498 -11.95 -11.83 -15.41
CA THR A 498 -12.97 -10.79 -15.54
C THR A 498 -12.46 -9.57 -16.31
N ASP A 499 -13.37 -8.64 -16.64
CA ASP A 499 -12.97 -7.34 -17.18
C ASP A 499 -12.25 -6.51 -16.12
N SER A 500 -11.03 -6.03 -16.42
CA SER A 500 -10.24 -5.25 -15.46
C SER A 500 -10.94 -3.98 -14.96
N ARG A 501 -10.74 -3.66 -13.69
CA ARG A 501 -11.22 -2.45 -13.01
C ARG A 501 -10.08 -1.77 -12.24
N LEU A 502 -10.08 -0.45 -12.18
CA LEU A 502 -9.21 0.30 -11.26
C LEU A 502 -9.72 0.07 -9.82
N TRP A 503 -8.90 -0.52 -8.95
CA TRP A 503 -9.21 -0.77 -7.54
C TRP A 503 -8.66 0.31 -6.60
N LEU A 504 -7.53 0.92 -6.96
CA LEU A 504 -6.90 2.00 -6.19
C LEU A 504 -6.22 3.01 -7.13
N ALA A 505 -6.41 4.30 -6.89
CA ALA A 505 -5.82 5.39 -7.67
C ALA A 505 -4.42 5.82 -7.17
N ASP A 506 -3.58 4.86 -6.76
CA ASP A 506 -2.19 5.04 -6.31
C ASP A 506 -1.32 3.86 -6.81
N TYR A 507 -0.02 3.87 -6.52
CA TYR A 507 1.00 2.94 -7.01
C TYR A 507 1.24 2.96 -8.54
N GLY A 508 0.55 3.85 -9.26
CA GLY A 508 0.63 4.05 -10.70
C GLY A 508 1.71 5.05 -11.15
N TYR A 509 1.98 5.07 -12.45
CA TYR A 509 3.05 5.90 -13.02
C TYR A 509 2.79 7.42 -12.90
N ASN A 510 1.53 7.87 -12.93
CA ASN A 510 1.19 9.28 -12.73
C ASN A 510 1.39 9.72 -11.27
N GLN A 511 1.22 8.81 -10.30
CA GLN A 511 1.50 9.01 -8.87
C GLN A 511 3.00 8.92 -8.53
N THR A 512 3.88 9.17 -9.51
CA THR A 512 5.35 9.17 -9.38
C THR A 512 6.01 7.83 -9.04
N TRP A 513 5.27 6.71 -9.06
CA TRP A 513 5.87 5.38 -8.90
C TRP A 513 6.69 4.99 -10.14
N ARG A 514 7.85 4.38 -9.92
CA ARG A 514 8.90 4.19 -10.94
C ARG A 514 9.53 2.82 -10.79
N VAL A 515 9.76 2.10 -11.89
CA VAL A 515 10.24 0.70 -11.84
C VAL A 515 11.71 0.64 -11.39
N GLU A 516 12.51 1.64 -11.75
CA GLU A 516 13.93 1.75 -11.42
C GLU A 516 14.24 2.30 -10.02
N GLN A 517 13.20 2.69 -9.25
CA GLN A 517 13.34 3.27 -7.90
C GLN A 517 12.45 2.58 -6.87
N HIS A 518 11.20 2.28 -7.25
CA HIS A 518 10.10 1.91 -6.36
C HIS A 518 9.47 0.56 -6.76
N PRO A 519 10.08 -0.57 -6.34
CA PRO A 519 9.48 -1.90 -6.41
C PRO A 519 8.10 -1.94 -5.77
N ARG A 520 7.21 -2.74 -6.36
CA ARG A 520 5.85 -3.01 -5.90
C ARG A 520 5.60 -4.51 -6.01
N THR A 521 5.10 -5.12 -4.95
CA THR A 521 4.81 -6.55 -4.80
C THR A 521 3.44 -6.73 -4.16
N LEU A 522 2.88 -7.93 -4.21
CA LEU A 522 1.72 -8.30 -3.40
C LEU A 522 2.00 -9.54 -2.57
N SER A 523 1.48 -9.56 -1.34
CA SER A 523 1.54 -10.67 -0.38
C SER A 523 0.65 -10.32 0.81
N ASP A 524 0.07 -11.31 1.49
CA ASP A 524 -0.64 -11.05 2.75
C ASP A 524 0.39 -10.63 3.81
N VAL A 525 0.26 -9.41 4.35
CA VAL A 525 1.12 -8.92 5.44
C VAL A 525 0.34 -8.71 6.74
N ASN A 526 -0.95 -9.06 6.77
CA ASN A 526 -1.88 -8.76 7.85
C ASN A 526 -2.50 -10.02 8.52
N GLY A 527 -2.59 -11.13 7.79
CA GLY A 527 -3.05 -12.43 8.24
C GLY A 527 -4.53 -12.73 7.95
N ASP A 528 -5.18 -11.98 7.06
CA ASP A 528 -6.58 -12.19 6.66
C ASP A 528 -6.78 -13.11 5.44
N GLY A 529 -5.68 -13.53 4.79
CA GLY A 529 -5.68 -14.39 3.62
C GLY A 529 -5.75 -13.65 2.28
N LEU A 530 -5.73 -12.32 2.27
CA LEU A 530 -5.76 -11.50 1.06
C LEU A 530 -4.37 -10.92 0.76
N ALA A 531 -3.94 -10.92 -0.51
CA ALA A 531 -2.65 -10.32 -0.85
C ALA A 531 -2.72 -8.78 -0.90
N ASP A 532 -2.07 -8.14 0.07
CA ASP A 532 -1.96 -6.69 0.18
C ASP A 532 -0.97 -6.10 -0.84
N ILE A 533 -1.13 -4.82 -1.20
CA ILE A 533 -0.09 -4.10 -1.97
C ILE A 533 1.02 -3.65 -1.04
N VAL A 534 2.27 -3.97 -1.36
CA VAL A 534 3.46 -3.43 -0.68
C VAL A 534 4.34 -2.71 -1.69
N GLY A 535 4.55 -1.41 -1.48
CA GLY A 535 5.38 -0.55 -2.30
C GLY A 535 6.60 -0.02 -1.55
N PHE A 536 7.79 -0.33 -2.06
CA PHE A 536 9.06 0.16 -1.55
C PHE A 536 9.34 1.58 -2.09
N GLY A 537 8.60 2.55 -1.54
CA GLY A 537 8.59 3.94 -1.98
C GLY A 537 9.88 4.73 -1.70
N HIS A 538 9.79 6.05 -1.84
CA HIS A 538 10.96 6.92 -1.68
C HIS A 538 11.39 7.07 -0.21
N TRP A 539 10.43 7.19 0.70
CA TRP A 539 10.63 7.56 2.12
C TRP A 539 10.45 6.42 3.12
N GLY A 540 9.96 5.27 2.68
CA GLY A 540 9.70 4.08 3.47
C GLY A 540 8.99 3.00 2.64
N VAL A 541 8.36 2.07 3.33
CA VAL A 541 7.45 1.07 2.75
C VAL A 541 6.01 1.54 2.98
N ASP A 542 5.26 1.68 1.88
CA ASP A 542 3.84 1.98 1.85
C ASP A 542 3.06 0.69 1.61
N VAL A 543 2.09 0.39 2.48
CA VAL A 543 1.21 -0.80 2.36
C VAL A 543 -0.23 -0.33 2.20
N SER A 544 -0.95 -0.93 1.26
CA SER A 544 -2.40 -0.74 1.05
C SER A 544 -3.07 -2.10 1.16
N LEU A 545 -3.91 -2.26 2.19
CA LEU A 545 -4.51 -3.55 2.54
C LEU A 545 -5.65 -3.91 1.57
N SER A 546 -5.84 -5.19 1.28
CA SER A 546 -7.03 -5.61 0.52
C SER A 546 -8.29 -5.60 1.38
N ALA A 547 -9.44 -5.39 0.74
CA ALA A 547 -10.77 -5.59 1.33
C ALA A 547 -11.62 -6.54 0.47
N GLY A 548 -10.96 -7.44 -0.26
CA GLY A 548 -11.55 -8.44 -1.16
C GLY A 548 -12.29 -7.87 -2.39
N SER A 549 -12.33 -6.55 -2.51
CA SER A 549 -13.19 -5.80 -3.45
C SER A 549 -12.59 -4.48 -3.92
N GLY A 550 -11.38 -4.17 -3.44
CA GLY A 550 -10.65 -2.92 -3.55
C GLY A 550 -9.47 -2.96 -2.59
N PHE A 551 -8.58 -1.97 -2.66
CA PHE A 551 -7.51 -1.77 -1.67
C PHE A 551 -7.75 -0.50 -0.88
N ASP A 552 -7.37 -0.50 0.40
CA ASP A 552 -7.43 0.70 1.23
C ASP A 552 -6.43 1.77 0.75
N SER A 553 -6.76 3.04 0.98
CA SER A 553 -6.02 4.15 0.35
C SER A 553 -4.96 4.75 1.29
N ASN A 554 -3.76 4.95 0.73
CA ASN A 554 -2.69 5.73 1.37
C ASN A 554 -2.83 7.25 1.14
N GLN A 555 -3.86 7.67 0.41
CA GLN A 555 -4.24 9.04 0.09
C GLN A 555 -5.77 9.17 0.23
N VAL A 556 -6.25 10.07 1.09
CA VAL A 556 -7.69 10.37 1.19
C VAL A 556 -8.18 10.90 -0.16
N SER A 557 -9.17 10.23 -0.76
CA SER A 557 -9.61 10.52 -2.12
C SER A 557 -10.32 11.87 -2.20
N LEU A 558 -9.79 12.81 -2.99
CA LEU A 558 -10.43 14.10 -3.34
C LEU A 558 -11.69 13.96 -4.24
N ALA A 559 -12.23 12.76 -4.37
CA ALA A 559 -13.34 12.42 -5.25
C ALA A 559 -14.70 12.65 -4.56
N ASN A 560 -15.06 13.92 -4.33
CA ASN A 560 -16.45 14.39 -4.19
C ASN A 560 -16.54 15.94 -4.14
N SER A 561 -16.13 16.63 -5.22
CA SER A 561 -16.38 18.08 -5.38
C SER A 561 -16.56 18.55 -6.84
N ILE A 562 -16.79 17.63 -7.78
CA ILE A 562 -17.19 17.95 -9.15
C ILE A 562 -18.55 17.30 -9.41
N ASP A 563 -19.61 17.99 -9.01
CA ASP A 563 -20.97 17.65 -9.40
C ASP A 563 -21.12 17.90 -10.92
N ASP A 564 -21.32 16.83 -11.70
CA ASP A 564 -21.54 16.90 -13.15
C ASP A 564 -22.98 17.35 -13.44
N ASN A 565 -23.25 18.64 -13.18
CA ASN A 565 -24.57 19.24 -13.29
C ASN A 565 -24.51 20.67 -13.81
N HIS A 566 -24.29 20.85 -15.12
CA HIS A 566 -25.03 21.85 -15.95
C HIS A 566 -24.77 21.67 -17.47
N VAL A 567 -25.36 20.63 -18.07
CA VAL A 567 -25.61 20.60 -19.53
C VAL A 567 -27.12 20.78 -19.79
N GLY A 568 -27.65 21.90 -19.32
CA GLY A 568 -29.06 22.29 -19.50
C GLY A 568 -29.28 22.90 -20.89
N SER A 569 -30.03 22.22 -21.76
CA SER A 569 -30.28 22.67 -23.13
C SER A 569 -31.57 23.48 -23.29
N GLY A 570 -31.45 24.72 -23.79
CA GLY A 570 -32.39 25.26 -24.78
C GLY A 570 -33.37 26.37 -24.36
N TRP A 571 -33.11 27.56 -24.92
CA TRP A 571 -34.05 28.50 -25.57
C TRP A 571 -35.20 29.19 -24.80
N ILE A 572 -35.61 30.32 -25.40
CA ILE A 572 -36.70 31.24 -25.01
C ILE A 572 -36.32 32.12 -23.80
N GLU A 573 -36.41 33.45 -23.84
CA GLU A 573 -37.01 34.38 -24.83
C GLU A 573 -35.98 35.39 -25.39
#